data_AF-A0A2W0HFX2-F1
#
_entry.id   AF-A0A2W0HFX2-F1
#
_cell.length_a   1.000
_cell.length_b   1.000
_cell.length_c   1.000
_cell.angle_alpha   90.00
_cell.angle_beta   90.00
_cell.angle_gamma   90.00
#
_symmetry.space_group_name_H-M   'P 1'
#
loop_
_entity.id
_entity.type
_entity.pdbx_description
1 polymer ?
#
loop_
_entity_poly.entity_id
_entity_poly.type
_entity_poly.pdbx_seq_one_letter_code
_entity_poly.pdbx_strand_id
1 'polypeptide(L)'
;MNGHLEEVYEALEDCLRACNQCYEACLNEEDPAHMRDCIRSDRECADMCEMAMKAVLTNSPNMKEILRLCGEISRSCGEECESHKHDHCQACAESCRTCSELCLAYAN
;
A
#
# COMPACT_ATOMS: atom_id res chain seq x y z
N MET A 1 -12.56 -0.57 -17.54
CA MET A 1 -12.81 -0.17 -16.15
C MET A 1 -13.74 1.04 -16.15
N ASN A 2 -14.52 1.31 -15.10
CA ASN A 2 -15.16 2.63 -14.95
C ASN A 2 -14.15 3.62 -14.34
N GLY A 3 -14.40 4.93 -14.42
CA GLY A 3 -13.39 5.94 -14.01
C GLY A 3 -12.90 5.81 -12.57
N HIS A 4 -13.80 5.50 -11.62
CA HIS A 4 -13.44 5.35 -10.21
C HIS A 4 -12.58 4.09 -9.94
N LEU A 5 -12.83 2.99 -10.65
CA LEU A 5 -11.98 1.79 -10.52
C LEU A 5 -10.61 1.97 -11.16
N GLU A 6 -10.48 2.83 -12.17
CA GLU A 6 -9.18 3.18 -12.75
C GLU A 6 -8.32 3.92 -11.72
N GLU A 7 -8.89 4.93 -11.06
CA GLU A 7 -8.20 5.68 -9.99
C GLU A 7 -7.77 4.76 -8.83
N VAL A 8 -8.63 3.81 -8.42
CA VAL A 8 -8.28 2.80 -7.41
C VAL A 8 -7.14 1.90 -7.90
N TYR A 9 -7.16 1.46 -9.15
CA TYR A 9 -6.12 0.60 -9.71
C TYR A 9 -4.77 1.31 -9.78
N GLU A 10 -4.74 2.55 -10.26
CA GLU A 10 -3.52 3.37 -10.32
C GLU A 10 -2.93 3.60 -8.91
N ALA A 11 -3.78 3.90 -7.92
CA ALA A 11 -3.32 4.06 -6.54
C ALA A 11 -2.76 2.77 -5.93
N LEU A 12 -3.33 1.61 -6.25
CA LEU A 12 -2.80 0.31 -5.85
C LEU A 12 -1.44 0.02 -6.49
N GLU A 13 -1.27 0.36 -7.77
CA GLU A 13 0.00 0.18 -8.48
C GLU A 13 1.09 1.08 -7.90
N ASP A 14 0.78 2.35 -7.66
CA ASP A 14 1.73 3.31 -7.09
C ASP A 14 2.10 2.93 -5.65
N CYS A 15 1.11 2.50 -4.84
CA CYS A 15 1.37 2.00 -3.49
C CYS A 15 2.24 0.74 -3.49
N LEU A 16 1.97 -0.22 -4.39
CA LEU A 16 2.81 -1.42 -4.56
C LEU A 16 4.26 -1.03 -4.89
N ARG A 17 4.45 -0.08 -5.81
CA ARG A 17 5.77 0.38 -6.24
C ARG A 17 6.51 1.05 -5.08
N ALA A 18 5.84 1.95 -4.35
CA ALA A 18 6.41 2.66 -3.23
C ALA A 18 6.77 1.73 -2.06
N CYS A 19 5.90 0.79 -1.71
CA CYS A 19 6.16 -0.20 -0.66
C CYS A 19 7.39 -1.07 -1.00
N ASN A 20 7.52 -1.55 -2.24
CA ASN A 20 8.69 -2.36 -2.62
C ASN A 20 9.99 -1.53 -2.64
N GLN A 21 9.94 -0.26 -3.03
CA GLN A 21 11.08 0.65 -2.96
C GLN A 21 11.48 0.95 -1.52
N CYS A 22 10.50 1.19 -0.64
CA CYS A 22 10.72 1.43 0.78
C CYS A 22 11.27 0.18 1.48
N TYR A 23 10.71 -1.00 1.20
CA TYR A 23 11.20 -2.29 1.68
C TYR A 23 12.69 -2.49 1.39
N GLU A 24 13.10 -2.29 0.13
CA GLU A 24 14.50 -2.44 -0.27
C GLU A 24 15.39 -1.37 0.36
N ALA A 25 14.93 -0.11 0.43
CA ALA A 25 15.68 0.97 1.06
C ALA A 25 15.89 0.71 2.56
N CYS A 26 14.84 0.34 3.30
CA CYS A 26 14.86 -0.03 4.71
C CYS A 26 15.85 -1.16 5.01
N LEU A 27 15.98 -2.15 4.12
CA LEU A 27 16.94 -3.25 4.26
C LEU A 27 18.40 -2.80 4.08
N ASN A 28 18.63 -1.71 3.35
CA ASN A 28 19.94 -1.16 3.04
C ASN A 28 20.34 0.03 3.94
N GLU A 29 19.50 0.41 4.91
CA GLU A 29 19.85 1.40 5.94
C GLU A 29 20.98 0.89 6.85
N GLU A 30 21.71 1.82 7.48
CA GLU A 30 22.88 1.48 8.32
C GLU A 30 22.49 0.61 9.53
N ASP A 31 21.32 0.84 10.11
CA ASP A 31 20.72 0.01 11.15
C ASP A 31 19.31 -0.47 10.78
N PRO A 32 19.19 -1.58 10.03
CA PRO A 32 17.90 -2.11 9.60
C PRO A 32 17.12 -2.73 10.76
N ALA A 33 17.70 -2.89 11.95
CA ALA A 33 16.97 -3.41 13.10
C ALA A 33 15.88 -2.44 13.59
N HIS A 34 16.09 -1.13 13.41
CA HIS A 34 15.09 -0.11 13.68
C HIS A 34 13.98 -0.03 12.63
N MET A 35 14.21 -0.62 11.44
CA MET A 35 13.26 -0.64 10.33
C MET A 35 12.39 -1.90 10.27
N ARG A 36 12.50 -2.81 11.26
CA ARG A 36 11.86 -4.14 11.20
C ARG A 36 10.36 -4.10 10.97
N ASP A 37 9.66 -3.19 11.64
CA ASP A 37 8.20 -3.10 11.54
C ASP A 37 7.80 -2.44 10.21
N CYS A 38 8.52 -1.41 9.78
CA CYS A 38 8.40 -0.84 8.42
C CYS A 38 8.59 -1.91 7.33
N ILE A 39 9.69 -2.67 7.36
CA ILE A 39 9.99 -3.74 6.39
C ILE A 39 8.87 -4.78 6.33
N ARG A 40 8.33 -5.17 7.49
CA ARG A 40 7.22 -6.13 7.56
C ARG A 40 5.94 -5.55 6.97
N SER A 41 5.62 -4.30 7.32
CA SER A 41 4.41 -3.63 6.85
C SER A 41 4.47 -3.33 5.35
N ASP A 42 5.62 -2.85 4.85
CA ASP A 42 5.88 -2.63 3.41
C ASP A 42 5.63 -3.92 2.62
N ARG A 43 6.12 -5.07 3.12
CA ARG A 43 5.94 -6.36 2.45
C ARG A 43 4.47 -6.78 2.43
N GLU A 44 3.79 -6.70 3.56
CA GLU A 44 2.37 -7.07 3.66
C GLU A 44 1.49 -6.16 2.78
N CYS A 45 1.76 -4.85 2.80
CA CYS A 45 1.04 -3.88 1.98
C CYS A 45 1.26 -4.12 0.50
N ALA A 46 2.50 -4.35 0.06
CA ALA A 46 2.81 -4.71 -1.32
C ALA A 46 2.05 -5.97 -1.77
N ASP A 47 2.11 -7.07 -1.01
CA ASP A 47 1.42 -8.32 -1.35
C ASP A 47 -0.10 -8.13 -1.43
N MET A 48 -0.67 -7.33 -0.52
CA MET A 48 -2.10 -7.02 -0.52
C MET A 48 -2.52 -6.13 -1.70
N CYS A 49 -1.74 -5.10 -2.04
CA CYS A 49 -1.98 -4.26 -3.21
C CYS A 49 -1.98 -5.10 -4.50
N GLU A 50 -1.04 -6.05 -4.64
CA GLU A 50 -1.01 -6.95 -5.80
C GLU A 50 -2.27 -7.84 -5.89
N MET A 51 -2.73 -8.38 -4.76
CA MET A 51 -3.96 -9.17 -4.69
C MET A 51 -5.20 -8.32 -5.02
N ALA A 52 -5.26 -7.08 -4.51
CA ALA A 52 -6.35 -6.15 -4.79
C ALA A 52 -6.40 -5.75 -6.26
N MET A 53 -5.25 -5.49 -6.90
CA MET A 53 -5.19 -5.24 -8.35
C MET A 53 -5.74 -6.43 -9.15
N LYS A 54 -5.37 -7.67 -8.78
CA LYS A 54 -5.93 -8.87 -9.43
C LYS A 54 -7.45 -8.94 -9.26
N ALA A 55 -7.98 -8.58 -8.09
CA ALA A 55 -9.41 -8.54 -7.85
C ALA A 55 -10.13 -7.50 -8.72
N VAL A 56 -9.54 -6.32 -8.89
CA VAL A 56 -10.05 -5.25 -9.77
C VAL A 56 -10.05 -5.72 -11.23
N LEU A 57 -8.93 -6.23 -11.74
CA LEU A 57 -8.78 -6.67 -13.15
C LEU A 57 -9.73 -7.81 -13.52
N THR A 58 -9.99 -8.72 -12.57
CA THR A 58 -10.85 -9.89 -12.80
C THR A 58 -12.31 -9.63 -12.48
N ASN A 59 -12.67 -8.41 -12.05
CA ASN A 59 -14.00 -8.06 -11.55
C ASN A 59 -14.49 -9.08 -10.51
N SER A 60 -13.64 -9.35 -9.51
CA SER A 60 -13.88 -10.36 -8.48
C SER A 60 -15.21 -10.12 -7.76
N PRO A 61 -16.00 -11.18 -7.46
CA PRO A 61 -17.23 -11.04 -6.66
C PRO A 61 -16.97 -10.57 -5.23
N ASN A 62 -15.73 -10.72 -4.73
CA ASN A 62 -15.31 -10.29 -3.39
C ASN A 62 -14.48 -9.00 -3.42
N MET A 63 -14.52 -8.24 -4.52
CA MET A 63 -13.67 -7.06 -4.73
C MET A 63 -13.83 -6.02 -3.63
N LYS A 64 -15.05 -5.79 -3.13
CA LYS A 64 -15.29 -4.81 -2.06
C LYS A 64 -14.58 -5.20 -0.75
N GLU A 65 -14.69 -6.45 -0.33
CA GLU A 65 -14.04 -6.96 0.87
C GLU A 65 -12.52 -6.94 0.75
N ILE A 66 -11.99 -7.28 -0.42
CA ILE A 66 -10.55 -7.25 -0.73
C ILE A 66 -10.03 -5.81 -0.67
N LEU A 67 -10.72 -4.86 -1.30
CA LEU A 67 -10.32 -3.44 -1.27
C LEU A 67 -10.44 -2.85 0.14
N ARG A 68 -11.47 -3.22 0.91
CA ARG A 68 -11.57 -2.79 2.31
C ARG A 68 -10.35 -3.22 3.13
N LEU A 69 -9.97 -4.49 3.04
CA LEU A 69 -8.80 -5.01 3.75
C LEU A 69 -7.50 -4.36 3.24
N CYS A 70 -7.36 -4.18 1.93
CA CYS A 70 -6.22 -3.47 1.35
C CYS A 70 -6.11 -2.05 1.90
N GLY A 71 -7.22 -1.32 1.97
CA GLY A 71 -7.24 0.04 2.51
C GLY A 71 -6.89 0.11 4.00
N GLU A 72 -7.31 -0.87 4.80
CA GLU A 72 -6.92 -0.99 6.21
C GLU A 72 -5.42 -1.28 6.39
N ILE A 73 -4.85 -2.17 5.57
CA ILE A 73 -3.42 -2.50 5.57
C ILE A 73 -2.59 -1.30 5.09
N SER A 74 -2.98 -0.65 3.98
CA SER A 74 -2.29 0.54 3.48
C SER A 74 -2.31 1.68 4.50
N ARG A 75 -3.40 1.86 5.27
CA ARG A 75 -3.41 2.84 6.38
C ARG A 75 -2.34 2.50 7.42
N SER A 76 -2.29 1.24 7.87
CA SER A 76 -1.31 0.81 8.88
C SER A 76 0.13 0.95 8.39
N CYS A 77 0.39 0.62 7.12
CA CYS A 77 1.72 0.79 6.51
C CYS A 77 2.11 2.27 6.41
N GLY A 78 1.16 3.12 6.03
CA GLY A 78 1.37 4.56 5.95
C GLY A 78 1.70 5.19 7.31
N GLU A 79 1.01 4.78 8.37
CA GLU A 79 1.27 5.24 9.74
C GLU A 79 2.66 4.81 10.24
N GLU A 80 3.07 3.56 9.97
CA GLU A 80 4.41 3.07 10.31
C GLU A 80 5.49 3.84 9.54
N CYS A 81 5.34 3.96 8.21
CA CYS A 81 6.28 4.69 7.37
C CYS A 81 6.42 6.17 7.76
N GLU A 82 5.31 6.84 8.10
CA GLU A 82 5.32 8.25 8.50
C GLU A 82 6.13 8.51 9.78
N SER A 83 6.28 7.49 10.64
CA SER A 83 7.09 7.59 11.86
C SER A 83 8.59 7.72 11.60
N HIS A 84 9.06 7.32 10.40
CA HIS A 84 10.46 7.32 9.99
C HIS A 84 10.80 8.55 9.15
N LYS A 85 11.91 9.23 9.43
CA LYS A 85 12.28 10.50 8.75
C LYS A 85 12.99 10.32 7.41
N HIS A 86 13.07 9.10 6.89
CA HIS A 86 13.74 8.81 5.62
C HIS A 86 12.85 9.22 4.45
N ASP A 87 13.46 9.78 3.38
CA ASP A 87 12.71 10.22 2.20
C ASP A 87 11.90 9.07 1.56
N HIS A 88 12.45 7.85 1.53
CA HIS A 88 11.74 6.68 1.01
C HIS A 88 10.51 6.30 1.85
N CYS A 89 10.60 6.41 3.18
CA CYS A 89 9.47 6.17 4.08
C CYS A 89 8.38 7.24 3.91
N GLN A 90 8.76 8.52 3.79
CA GLN A 90 7.79 9.60 3.61
C GLN A 90 7.04 9.48 2.27
N ALA A 91 7.74 9.09 1.20
CA ALA A 91 7.12 8.78 -0.09
C ALA A 91 6.16 7.57 0.00
N CYS A 92 6.58 6.50 0.69
CA CYS A 92 5.73 5.33 0.93
C CYS A 92 4.46 5.70 1.70
N ALA A 93 4.60 6.52 2.76
CA ALA A 93 3.47 6.96 3.57
C ALA A 93 2.43 7.74 2.76
N GLU A 94 2.85 8.61 1.85
CA GLU A 94 1.95 9.36 0.96
C GLU A 94 1.18 8.45 0.00
N SER A 95 1.87 7.51 -0.66
CA SER A 95 1.23 6.54 -1.54
C SER A 95 0.26 5.62 -0.78
N CYS A 96 0.65 5.16 0.41
CA CYS A 96 -0.17 4.34 1.28
C CYS A 96 -1.46 5.05 1.74
N ARG A 97 -1.37 6.34 2.10
CA ARG A 97 -2.56 7.15 2.47
C ARG A 97 -3.53 7.28 1.29
N THR A 98 -3.02 7.64 0.11
CA THR A 98 -3.84 7.75 -1.11
C THR A 98 -4.53 6.43 -1.45
N CYS A 99 -3.79 5.32 -1.41
CA CYS A 99 -4.32 3.98 -1.64
C CYS A 99 -5.41 3.62 -0.61
N SER A 100 -5.18 3.92 0.67
CA SER A 100 -6.15 3.67 1.73
C SER A 100 -7.46 4.42 1.49
N GLU A 101 -7.39 5.73 1.22
CA GLU A 101 -8.55 6.58 1.01
C GLU A 101 -9.41 6.08 -0.16
N LEU A 102 -8.79 5.78 -1.30
CA LEU A 102 -9.51 5.33 -2.50
C LEU A 102 -10.09 3.92 -2.34
N CYS A 103 -9.33 2.99 -1.75
CA CYS A 103 -9.82 1.64 -1.49
C CYS A 103 -11.02 1.63 -0.54
N LEU A 104 -10.95 2.39 0.56
CA LEU A 104 -12.04 2.48 1.53
C LEU A 104 -13.24 3.22 0.94
N ALA A 105 -13.04 4.28 0.17
CA ALA A 105 -14.12 5.00 -0.51
C ALA A 105 -14.90 4.08 -1.46
N TYR A 106 -14.21 3.23 -2.23
CA TYR A 106 -14.85 2.28 -3.14
C TYR A 106 -15.57 1.13 -2.42
N ALA A 107 -15.03 0.68 -1.29
CA ALA A 107 -15.57 -0.45 -0.54
C ALA A 107 -16.88 -0.15 0.20
N ASN A 108 -17.19 1.14 0.41
CA ASN A 108 -18.43 1.59 1.08
C ASN A 108 -19.69 1.47 0.21
#